data_AF-A0A7K7NI82-F1
#
_entry.id   AF-A0A7K7NI82-F1
#
_cell.length_a   1.000
_cell.length_b   1.000
_cell.length_c   1.000
_cell.angle_alpha   90.00
_cell.angle_beta   90.00
_cell.angle_gamma   90.00
#
_symmetry.space_group_name_H-M   'P 1'
#
loop_
_entity.id
_entity.type
_entity.pdbx_description
1 polymer ?
#
loop_
_entity_poly.entity_id
_entity_poly.type
_entity_poly.pdbx_seq_one_letter_code
_entity_poly.pdbx_strand_id
1 'polypeptide(L)'
;PQGVPCAGGRHCCPRGSRCSADGKSCITSPGMGGAAPPRAVPCPDGRSECPDDATCCMTTNGTWGCCPMPQASCCADKVHCCPHTTICDLAHGRCLSPTGDGDIPLGTAFPAWKRQPPAPVALHEVLCPDGHSACPDGATCCQLSSAQYGCCPLQNAVCCSDGQHCCPQGTVCDLERSTCTSERSLASLPKAGDVKCDEETSCPDGNTCCLLTSGAWGCCPLEEAVCCPDHVHCCPQGYTCDPVGGSCLQEGGGRLPWVQKTPALTRGKDVQCDKERSCPDGNTCCRLSSGTWGCCP
;
A
#
# COMPACT_ATOMS: atom_id res chain seq x y z
N PRO A 1 13.37 45.05 -12.46
CA PRO A 1 14.03 43.98 -11.65
C PRO A 1 14.71 44.57 -10.41
N GLN A 2 14.03 44.58 -9.25
CA GLN A 2 14.56 45.15 -8.01
C GLN A 2 14.31 44.14 -6.89
N GLY A 3 15.39 43.53 -6.38
CA GLY A 3 15.38 42.64 -5.20
C GLY A 3 15.54 43.44 -3.92
N VAL A 4 15.07 42.90 -2.80
CA VAL A 4 15.17 43.58 -1.49
C VAL A 4 16.51 43.19 -0.83
N PRO A 5 17.37 44.15 -0.47
CA PRO A 5 18.66 43.86 0.16
C PRO A 5 18.49 43.44 1.63
N CYS A 6 19.19 42.38 2.06
CA CYS A 6 19.19 41.92 3.45
C CYS A 6 20.04 42.85 4.35
N ALA A 7 19.71 42.93 5.64
CA ALA A 7 20.48 43.70 6.62
C ALA A 7 21.92 43.14 6.69
N GLY A 8 22.88 43.91 6.19
CA GLY A 8 24.28 43.50 5.98
C GLY A 8 24.81 43.70 4.56
N GLY A 9 23.94 44.00 3.58
CA GLY A 9 24.32 44.56 2.27
C GLY A 9 25.02 43.61 1.28
N ARG A 10 25.16 42.30 1.59
CA ARG A 10 25.87 41.33 0.73
C ARG A 10 24.96 40.36 -0.04
N HIS A 11 23.66 40.32 0.27
CA HIS A 11 22.69 39.42 -0.36
C HIS A 11 21.37 40.12 -0.66
N CYS A 12 20.77 39.79 -1.81
CA CYS A 12 19.48 40.32 -2.26
C CYS A 12 18.50 39.17 -2.49
N CYS A 13 17.28 39.29 -1.97
CA CYS A 13 16.24 38.29 -2.19
C CYS A 13 15.26 38.71 -3.30
N PRO A 14 14.75 37.76 -4.11
CA PRO A 14 13.74 38.03 -5.14
C PRO A 14 12.39 38.46 -4.51
N ARG A 15 11.54 39.14 -5.28
CA ARG A 15 10.23 39.63 -4.77
C ARG A 15 9.39 38.46 -4.26
N GLY A 16 8.86 38.61 -3.05
CA GLY A 16 8.06 37.58 -2.37
C GLY A 16 8.82 36.78 -1.29
N SER A 17 10.14 36.96 -1.21
CA SER A 17 10.98 36.35 -0.17
C SER A 17 11.50 37.40 0.80
N ARG A 18 11.56 37.08 2.10
CA ARG A 18 12.22 37.88 3.13
C ARG A 18 13.55 37.25 3.50
N CYS A 19 14.49 38.01 4.03
CA CYS A 19 15.77 37.44 4.47
C CYS A 19 15.59 36.72 5.81
N SER A 20 16.28 35.59 5.99
CA SER A 20 16.42 34.92 7.28
C SER A 20 17.08 35.88 8.28
N ALA A 21 16.83 35.69 9.57
CA ALA A 21 17.37 36.55 10.63
C ALA A 21 18.91 36.64 10.59
N ASP A 22 19.58 35.58 10.13
CA ASP A 22 21.03 35.51 9.98
C ASP A 22 21.56 36.16 8.69
N GLY A 23 20.68 36.68 7.83
CA GLY A 23 21.03 37.41 6.60
C GLY A 23 21.64 36.56 5.46
N LYS A 24 21.74 35.24 5.64
CA LYS A 24 22.41 34.32 4.70
C LYS A 24 21.48 33.58 3.73
N SER A 25 20.17 33.56 4.00
CA SER A 25 19.19 32.79 3.21
C SER A 25 17.90 33.57 2.98
N CYS A 26 17.24 33.33 1.85
CA CYS A 26 15.92 33.89 1.54
C CYS A 26 14.83 32.90 1.97
N ILE A 27 13.96 33.33 2.89
CA ILE A 27 12.78 32.59 3.32
C ILE A 27 11.55 33.17 2.60
N THR A 28 10.88 32.33 1.84
CA THR A 28 9.57 32.65 1.25
C THR A 28 8.54 32.68 2.37
N SER A 29 7.80 33.78 2.50
CA SER A 29 6.66 33.81 3.43
C SER A 29 5.59 32.85 2.90
N PRO A 30 4.98 31.99 3.73
CA PRO A 30 3.86 31.17 3.30
C PRO A 30 2.64 32.10 3.18
N GLY A 31 2.49 32.71 2.02
CA GLY A 31 1.47 33.72 1.78
C GLY A 31 1.60 34.27 0.36
N MET A 32 0.83 33.64 -0.53
CA MET A 32 0.66 33.89 -1.97
C MET A 32 1.73 33.32 -2.90
N GLY A 33 1.30 32.36 -3.74
CA GLY A 33 1.88 32.18 -5.06
C GLY A 33 2.38 30.78 -5.44
N GLY A 34 1.93 29.72 -4.78
CA GLY A 34 2.07 28.36 -5.30
C GLY A 34 0.70 27.72 -5.31
N ALA A 35 -0.06 27.88 -6.41
CA ALA A 35 -1.17 26.99 -6.65
C ALA A 35 -0.62 25.56 -6.53
N ALA A 36 -1.27 24.72 -5.72
CA ALA A 36 -1.09 23.29 -5.85
C ALA A 36 -1.13 22.95 -7.36
N PRO A 37 -0.28 22.04 -7.87
CA PRO A 37 -0.39 21.64 -9.26
C PRO A 37 -1.86 21.28 -9.50
N PRO A 38 -2.52 21.87 -10.52
CA PRO A 38 -3.91 21.54 -10.82
C PRO A 38 -4.01 20.02 -10.88
N ARG A 39 -4.97 19.42 -10.18
CA ARG A 39 -5.10 17.96 -10.09
C ARG A 39 -5.42 17.49 -11.51
N ALA A 40 -4.41 16.97 -12.19
CA ALA A 40 -4.58 16.56 -13.56
C ALA A 40 -5.49 15.32 -13.60
N VAL A 41 -6.58 15.40 -14.37
CA VAL A 41 -7.52 14.29 -14.63
C VAL A 41 -6.79 13.28 -15.52
N PRO A 42 -6.51 12.06 -15.05
CA PRO A 42 -5.90 11.03 -15.88
C PRO A 42 -6.88 10.54 -16.94
N CYS A 43 -6.43 10.51 -18.19
CA CYS A 43 -7.21 9.88 -19.24
C CYS A 43 -7.11 8.33 -19.17
N PRO A 44 -8.07 7.60 -19.75
CA PRO A 44 -8.12 6.13 -19.69
C PRO A 44 -6.91 5.38 -20.28
N ASP A 45 -6.05 6.03 -21.07
CA ASP A 45 -4.80 5.43 -21.56
C ASP A 45 -3.67 5.39 -20.52
N GLY A 46 -3.84 6.07 -19.38
CA GLY A 46 -2.82 6.20 -18.34
C GLY A 46 -1.58 6.99 -18.78
N ARG A 47 -1.59 7.56 -19.98
CA ARG A 47 -0.45 8.29 -20.60
C ARG A 47 -0.78 9.75 -20.90
N SER A 48 -2.07 10.09 -20.98
CA SER A 48 -2.55 11.43 -21.24
C SER A 48 -3.23 12.02 -20.00
N GLU A 49 -3.11 13.32 -19.82
CA GLU A 49 -3.71 14.03 -18.70
C GLU A 49 -4.32 15.37 -19.13
N CYS A 50 -5.40 15.75 -18.45
CA CYS A 50 -6.16 16.98 -18.68
C CYS A 50 -6.21 17.82 -17.39
N PRO A 51 -6.38 19.16 -17.48
CA PRO A 51 -6.58 20.00 -16.29
C PRO A 51 -7.87 19.65 -15.52
N ASP A 52 -7.98 20.09 -14.25
CA ASP A 52 -9.06 19.76 -13.30
C ASP A 52 -10.50 19.91 -13.85
N ASP A 53 -10.72 20.84 -14.77
CA ASP A 53 -12.02 21.19 -15.34
C ASP A 53 -12.21 20.72 -16.79
N ALA A 54 -11.41 19.74 -17.22
CA ALA A 54 -11.46 19.22 -18.59
C ALA A 54 -11.79 17.72 -18.66
N THR A 55 -12.50 17.36 -19.73
CA THR A 55 -12.92 15.97 -19.99
C THR A 55 -12.07 15.35 -21.10
N CYS A 56 -11.54 14.15 -20.86
CA CYS A 56 -10.77 13.40 -21.86
C CYS A 56 -11.65 12.87 -22.99
N CYS A 57 -11.32 13.25 -24.23
CA CYS A 57 -11.96 12.76 -25.46
C CYS A 57 -10.94 12.10 -26.38
N MET A 58 -11.28 10.94 -26.94
CA MET A 58 -10.42 10.27 -27.92
C MET A 58 -10.52 10.99 -29.28
N THR A 59 -9.38 11.26 -29.90
CA THR A 59 -9.27 11.91 -31.22
C THR A 59 -9.35 10.90 -32.37
N THR A 60 -9.49 11.39 -33.60
CA THR A 60 -9.49 10.55 -34.82
C THR A 60 -8.19 9.77 -35.05
N ASN A 61 -7.08 10.22 -34.46
CA ASN A 61 -5.77 9.59 -34.61
C ASN A 61 -5.46 8.58 -33.49
N GLY A 62 -6.45 8.22 -32.66
CA GLY A 62 -6.28 7.31 -31.53
C GLY A 62 -5.51 7.90 -30.34
N THR A 63 -5.33 9.22 -30.31
CA THR A 63 -4.74 9.96 -29.17
C THR A 63 -5.84 10.57 -28.29
N TRP A 64 -5.47 11.17 -27.16
CA TRP A 64 -6.43 11.87 -26.29
C TRP A 64 -6.33 13.39 -26.44
N GLY A 65 -7.48 14.03 -26.41
CA GLY A 65 -7.68 15.47 -26.33
C GLY A 65 -8.48 15.83 -25.07
N CYS A 66 -8.34 17.06 -24.63
CA CYS A 66 -9.05 17.60 -23.48
C CYS A 66 -10.11 18.58 -23.96
N CYS A 67 -11.34 18.36 -23.52
CA CYS A 67 -12.43 19.30 -23.70
C CYS A 67 -12.44 20.30 -22.54
N PRO A 68 -12.47 21.62 -22.79
CA PRO A 68 -12.37 22.67 -21.76
C PRO A 68 -13.68 22.84 -20.96
N MET A 69 -14.36 21.73 -20.68
CA MET A 69 -15.61 21.69 -19.92
C MET A 69 -15.66 20.40 -19.08
N PRO A 70 -16.22 20.47 -17.87
CA PRO A 70 -16.44 19.29 -17.06
C PRO A 70 -17.58 18.44 -17.66
N GLN A 71 -17.42 17.12 -17.58
CA GLN A 71 -18.40 16.13 -18.05
C GLN A 71 -18.80 16.27 -19.53
N ALA A 72 -17.92 16.79 -20.40
CA ALA A 72 -18.26 17.01 -21.80
C ALA A 72 -18.58 15.70 -22.54
N SER A 73 -19.62 15.72 -23.37
CA SER A 73 -19.93 14.68 -24.35
C SER A 73 -19.09 14.89 -25.60
N CYS A 74 -18.24 13.91 -25.92
CA CYS A 74 -17.39 13.94 -27.10
C CYS A 74 -18.23 13.69 -28.36
N CYS A 75 -18.16 14.60 -29.34
CA CYS A 75 -18.90 14.46 -30.58
C CYS A 75 -18.31 13.35 -31.48
N ALA A 76 -19.10 12.91 -32.48
CA ALA A 76 -18.73 11.81 -33.37
C ALA A 76 -17.48 12.11 -34.22
N ASP A 77 -17.20 13.38 -34.48
CA ASP A 77 -16.04 13.85 -35.23
C ASP A 77 -14.73 13.80 -34.45
N LYS A 78 -14.77 13.49 -33.16
CA LYS A 78 -13.59 13.32 -32.28
C LYS A 78 -12.70 14.56 -32.14
N VAL A 79 -13.20 15.72 -32.56
CA VAL A 79 -12.51 17.01 -32.47
C VAL A 79 -13.33 17.99 -31.63
N HIS A 80 -14.65 17.87 -31.67
CA HIS A 80 -15.54 18.74 -30.92
C HIS A 80 -16.21 18.04 -29.74
N CYS A 81 -16.72 18.85 -28.83
CA CYS A 81 -17.43 18.39 -27.65
C CYS A 81 -18.46 19.40 -27.18
N CYS A 82 -19.44 18.87 -26.47
CA CYS A 82 -20.60 19.59 -25.99
C CYS A 82 -20.82 19.30 -24.49
N PRO A 83 -21.48 20.19 -23.73
CA PRO A 83 -21.89 19.91 -22.35
C PRO A 83 -22.75 18.64 -22.21
N HIS A 84 -22.78 18.04 -21.01
CA HIS A 84 -23.31 16.69 -20.72
C HIS A 84 -24.82 16.45 -20.94
N THR A 85 -25.54 17.41 -21.52
CA THR A 85 -26.99 17.37 -21.72
C THR A 85 -27.40 17.84 -23.11
N THR A 86 -26.42 18.09 -23.99
CA THR A 86 -26.63 18.70 -25.30
C THR A 86 -26.21 17.75 -26.42
N ILE A 87 -26.87 17.86 -27.56
CA ILE A 87 -26.67 17.01 -28.73
C ILE A 87 -25.76 17.73 -29.73
N CYS A 88 -24.68 17.08 -30.18
CA CYS A 88 -23.79 17.66 -31.17
C CYS A 88 -24.47 17.76 -32.54
N ASP A 89 -24.66 18.98 -33.03
CA ASP A 89 -24.98 19.26 -34.44
C ASP A 89 -23.70 19.72 -35.15
N LEU A 90 -23.04 18.74 -35.76
CA LEU A 90 -21.80 18.96 -36.51
C LEU A 90 -22.03 19.73 -37.83
N ALA A 91 -23.23 19.65 -38.41
CA ALA A 91 -23.52 20.33 -39.68
C ALA A 91 -23.60 21.85 -39.48
N HIS A 92 -24.12 22.27 -38.32
CA HIS A 92 -24.27 23.70 -37.98
C HIS A 92 -23.23 24.19 -36.97
N GLY A 93 -22.35 23.31 -36.48
CA GLY A 93 -21.32 23.66 -35.50
C GLY A 93 -21.91 24.11 -34.15
N ARG A 94 -23.05 23.53 -33.74
CA ARG A 94 -23.75 23.89 -32.50
C ARG A 94 -24.12 22.68 -31.63
N CYS A 95 -24.15 22.88 -30.32
CA CYS A 95 -24.67 21.97 -29.32
C CYS A 95 -26.14 22.32 -29.11
N LEU A 96 -27.04 21.40 -29.46
CA LEU A 96 -28.48 21.58 -29.34
C LEU A 96 -28.94 21.15 -27.95
N SER A 97 -29.57 22.06 -27.22
CA SER A 97 -30.17 21.80 -25.91
C SER A 97 -31.56 21.19 -26.07
N PRO A 98 -31.87 20.03 -25.48
CA PRO A 98 -33.20 19.41 -25.56
C PRO A 98 -34.30 20.23 -24.87
N THR A 99 -33.94 21.19 -24.02
CA THR A 99 -34.85 22.10 -23.32
C THR A 99 -35.15 23.40 -24.10
N GLY A 100 -34.47 23.66 -25.22
CA GLY A 100 -34.71 24.83 -26.07
C GLY A 100 -34.10 26.15 -25.59
N ASP A 101 -33.22 26.13 -24.58
CA ASP A 101 -32.57 27.32 -23.97
C ASP A 101 -31.46 27.97 -24.83
N GLY A 102 -31.51 27.79 -26.16
CA GLY A 102 -30.55 28.34 -27.11
C GLY A 102 -29.44 27.36 -27.53
N ASP A 103 -28.93 27.59 -28.74
CA ASP A 103 -27.80 26.85 -29.29
C ASP A 103 -26.46 27.41 -28.78
N ILE A 104 -25.57 26.52 -28.37
CA ILE A 104 -24.22 26.87 -27.87
C ILE A 104 -23.21 26.43 -28.93
N PRO A 105 -22.17 27.21 -29.26
CA PRO A 105 -21.13 26.74 -30.18
C PRO A 105 -20.42 25.49 -29.65
N LEU A 106 -19.98 24.60 -30.55
CA LEU A 106 -19.17 23.44 -30.15
C LEU A 106 -17.88 23.87 -29.46
N GLY A 107 -17.53 23.19 -28.38
CA GLY A 107 -16.19 23.28 -27.81
C GLY A 107 -15.21 22.50 -28.67
N THR A 108 -14.01 23.03 -28.89
CA THR A 108 -12.93 22.31 -29.58
C THR A 108 -12.01 21.65 -28.56
N ALA A 109 -11.79 20.35 -28.70
CA ALA A 109 -10.84 19.62 -27.88
C ALA A 109 -9.41 20.03 -28.25
N PHE A 110 -8.60 20.36 -27.25
CA PHE A 110 -7.16 20.61 -27.43
C PHE A 110 -6.36 19.33 -27.13
N PRO A 111 -5.12 19.18 -27.62
CA PRO A 111 -4.32 18.00 -27.36
C PRO A 111 -4.10 17.78 -25.86
N ALA A 112 -4.32 16.56 -25.38
CA ALA A 112 -4.04 16.24 -23.98
C ALA A 112 -2.54 16.33 -23.70
N TRP A 113 -2.20 16.72 -22.48
CA TRP A 113 -0.80 16.72 -22.07
C TRP A 113 -0.33 15.28 -22.00
N LYS A 114 0.84 15.01 -22.57
CA LYS A 114 1.51 13.74 -22.33
C LYS A 114 1.99 13.79 -20.89
N ARG A 115 1.66 12.78 -20.09
CA ARG A 115 2.35 12.56 -18.83
C ARG A 115 3.84 12.55 -19.13
N GLN A 116 4.56 13.55 -18.61
CA GLN A 116 6.00 13.39 -18.53
C GLN A 116 6.21 12.14 -17.67
N PRO A 117 7.04 11.17 -18.10
CA PRO A 117 7.51 10.18 -17.15
C PRO A 117 8.04 10.95 -15.95
N PRO A 118 7.76 10.51 -14.70
CA PRO A 118 8.29 11.19 -13.54
C PRO A 118 9.77 11.43 -13.81
N ALA A 119 10.21 12.68 -13.70
CA ALA A 119 11.63 13.00 -13.77
C ALA A 119 12.35 11.98 -12.90
N PRO A 120 13.49 11.38 -13.32
CA PRO A 120 14.22 10.48 -12.45
C PRO A 120 14.44 11.24 -11.15
N VAL A 121 13.75 10.77 -10.11
CA VAL A 121 13.87 11.34 -8.78
C VAL A 121 15.34 11.15 -8.47
N ALA A 122 16.07 12.26 -8.33
CA ALA A 122 17.42 12.22 -7.79
C ALA A 122 17.27 11.60 -6.41
N LEU A 123 17.61 10.32 -6.34
CA LEU A 123 17.61 9.53 -5.13
C LEU A 123 18.56 10.28 -4.19
N HIS A 124 18.06 10.75 -3.05
CA HIS A 124 18.88 11.50 -2.12
C HIS A 124 19.78 10.44 -1.45
N GLU A 125 21.05 10.41 -1.87
CA GLU A 125 21.99 9.36 -1.46
C GLU A 125 22.64 9.76 -0.12
N VAL A 126 22.57 8.86 0.86
CA VAL A 126 23.28 8.97 2.13
C VAL A 126 24.72 8.52 1.91
N LEU A 127 25.67 9.45 2.02
CA LEU A 127 27.11 9.13 2.05
C LEU A 127 27.44 8.36 3.33
N CYS A 128 28.09 7.22 3.15
CA CYS A 128 28.55 6.39 4.25
C CYS A 128 29.78 7.00 4.95
N PRO A 129 30.11 6.55 6.18
CA PRO A 129 31.18 7.14 6.99
C PRO A 129 32.59 7.10 6.36
N ASP A 130 32.81 6.23 5.38
CA ASP A 130 34.04 6.15 4.57
C ASP A 130 34.16 7.25 3.50
N GLY A 131 33.07 7.95 3.18
CA GLY A 131 33.06 9.00 2.16
C GLY A 131 33.19 8.50 0.72
N HIS A 132 33.29 7.19 0.50
CA HIS A 132 33.37 6.55 -0.81
C HIS A 132 32.11 5.76 -1.19
N SER A 133 31.43 5.19 -0.20
CA SER A 133 30.19 4.43 -0.40
C SER A 133 28.98 5.34 -0.22
N ALA A 134 27.96 5.20 -1.08
CA ALA A 134 26.73 5.97 -1.03
C ALA A 134 25.54 5.00 -1.10
N CYS A 135 24.55 5.22 -0.23
CA CYS A 135 23.37 4.39 -0.10
C CYS A 135 22.09 5.16 -0.43
N PRO A 136 21.05 4.49 -0.95
CA PRO A 136 19.77 5.13 -1.25
C PRO A 136 19.11 5.72 0.00
N ASP A 137 18.19 6.67 -0.20
CA ASP A 137 17.38 7.26 0.86
C ASP A 137 16.78 6.22 1.80
N GLY A 138 17.05 6.37 3.09
CA GLY A 138 16.56 5.47 4.13
C GLY A 138 17.31 4.14 4.25
N ALA A 139 18.34 3.89 3.43
CA ALA A 139 19.24 2.76 3.67
C ALA A 139 20.32 3.10 4.71
N THR A 140 20.68 2.10 5.51
CA THR A 140 21.72 2.22 6.53
C THR A 140 23.05 1.67 6.02
N CYS A 141 24.12 2.44 6.15
CA CYS A 141 25.47 2.00 5.81
C CYS A 141 25.99 1.00 6.85
N CYS A 142 26.27 -0.22 6.41
CA CYS A 142 26.82 -1.28 7.24
C CYS A 142 28.24 -1.65 6.80
N GLN A 143 29.15 -1.79 7.76
CA GLN A 143 30.52 -2.17 7.48
C GLN A 143 30.61 -3.68 7.23
N LEU A 144 31.17 -4.08 6.10
CA LEU A 144 31.46 -5.47 5.76
C LEU A 144 32.78 -5.92 6.39
N SER A 145 32.97 -7.24 6.44
CA SER A 145 34.21 -7.90 6.88
C SER A 145 35.44 -7.54 6.02
N SER A 146 35.24 -6.93 4.85
CA SER A 146 36.28 -6.39 3.96
C SER A 146 36.66 -4.92 4.21
N ALA A 147 36.14 -4.31 5.30
CA ALA A 147 36.26 -2.88 5.61
C ALA A 147 35.63 -1.92 4.58
N GLN A 148 34.79 -2.44 3.68
CA GLN A 148 33.94 -1.66 2.77
C GLN A 148 32.55 -1.46 3.39
N TYR A 149 31.76 -0.50 2.89
CA TYR A 149 30.39 -0.30 3.34
C TYR A 149 29.39 -0.85 2.33
N GLY A 150 28.30 -1.43 2.84
CA GLY A 150 27.17 -1.94 2.08
C GLY A 150 25.88 -1.31 2.58
N CYS A 151 24.87 -1.31 1.71
CA CYS A 151 23.61 -0.66 2.00
C CYS A 151 22.59 -1.67 2.52
N CYS A 152 22.19 -1.53 3.78
CA CYS A 152 21.02 -2.21 4.31
C CYS A 152 19.76 -1.43 3.93
N PRO A 153 18.72 -2.06 3.33
CA PRO A 153 17.51 -1.38 2.90
C PRO A 153 16.63 -0.85 4.05
N LEU A 154 16.94 -1.24 5.29
CA LEU A 154 16.21 -0.81 6.48
C LEU A 154 16.74 0.54 6.99
N GLN A 155 15.82 1.38 7.45
CA GLN A 155 16.13 2.64 8.11
C GLN A 155 16.64 2.40 9.54
N ASN A 156 17.77 3.01 9.89
CA ASN A 156 18.43 2.87 11.20
C ASN A 156 18.69 1.40 11.60
N ALA A 157 19.12 0.59 10.65
CA ALA A 157 19.37 -0.82 10.85
C ALA A 157 20.55 -1.07 11.81
N VAL A 158 20.47 -2.17 12.57
CA VAL A 158 21.59 -2.72 13.33
C VAL A 158 22.38 -3.65 12.39
N CYS A 159 23.62 -3.31 12.13
CA CYS A 159 24.51 -4.11 11.28
C CYS A 159 25.05 -5.30 12.07
N CYS A 160 24.88 -6.51 11.54
CA CYS A 160 25.38 -7.71 12.18
C CYS A 160 26.90 -7.85 11.99
N SER A 161 27.57 -8.54 12.92
CA SER A 161 29.04 -8.68 12.91
C SER A 161 29.56 -9.59 11.79
N ASP A 162 28.69 -10.30 11.08
CA ASP A 162 29.05 -11.08 9.90
C ASP A 162 29.26 -10.22 8.64
N GLY A 163 28.82 -8.96 8.66
CA GLY A 163 28.92 -8.03 7.54
C GLY A 163 28.03 -8.39 6.35
N GLN A 164 27.03 -9.26 6.53
CA GLN A 164 26.09 -9.66 5.47
C GLN A 164 24.64 -9.42 5.87
N HIS A 165 24.33 -9.57 7.16
CA HIS A 165 22.97 -9.39 7.66
C HIS A 165 22.80 -8.04 8.34
N CYS A 166 21.58 -7.54 8.27
CA CYS A 166 21.17 -6.34 8.99
C CYS A 166 19.78 -6.52 9.56
N CYS A 167 19.58 -5.95 10.74
CA CYS A 167 18.39 -6.11 11.55
C CYS A 167 17.69 -4.76 11.75
N PRO A 168 16.36 -4.73 11.95
CA PRO A 168 15.65 -3.47 12.21
C PRO A 168 16.11 -2.83 13.53
N GLN A 169 15.87 -1.53 13.66
CA GLN A 169 16.17 -0.77 14.87
C GLN A 169 15.55 -1.43 16.12
N GLY A 170 16.32 -1.54 17.20
CA GLY A 170 15.86 -2.13 18.47
C GLY A 170 15.90 -3.67 18.52
N THR A 171 16.59 -4.31 17.57
CA THR A 171 16.84 -5.75 17.57
C THR A 171 18.35 -6.07 17.57
N VAL A 172 18.70 -7.23 18.11
CA VAL A 172 20.04 -7.79 18.22
C VAL A 172 20.14 -8.93 17.21
N CYS A 173 21.27 -9.02 16.52
CA CYS A 173 21.53 -10.09 15.58
C CYS A 173 21.86 -11.39 16.32
N ASP A 174 21.01 -12.41 16.16
CA ASP A 174 21.33 -13.80 16.47
C ASP A 174 21.88 -14.47 15.21
N LEU A 175 23.20 -14.56 15.12
CA LEU A 175 23.90 -15.15 13.98
C LEU A 175 23.80 -16.67 13.92
N GLU A 176 23.57 -17.35 15.04
CA GLU A 176 23.44 -18.81 15.09
C GLU A 176 22.14 -19.26 14.43
N ARG A 177 21.09 -18.46 14.61
CA ARG A 177 19.76 -18.72 14.04
C ARG A 177 19.46 -17.89 12.81
N SER A 178 20.35 -16.96 12.46
CA SER A 178 20.15 -15.96 11.40
C SER A 178 18.85 -15.16 11.60
N THR A 179 18.56 -14.77 12.85
CA THR A 179 17.34 -14.05 13.23
C THR A 179 17.65 -12.75 13.98
N CYS A 180 16.74 -11.79 13.92
CA CYS A 180 16.83 -10.56 14.69
C CYS A 180 15.93 -10.66 15.93
N THR A 181 16.49 -10.64 17.14
CA THR A 181 15.74 -10.74 18.39
C THR A 181 15.63 -9.36 19.03
N SER A 182 14.44 -8.94 19.48
CA SER A 182 14.36 -7.71 20.28
C SER A 182 14.68 -8.05 21.74
N GLU A 183 15.33 -7.15 22.49
CA GLU A 183 15.45 -7.24 23.96
C GLU A 183 14.07 -7.32 24.66
N ARG A 184 12.99 -6.99 23.94
CA ARG A 184 11.60 -7.18 24.37
C ARG A 184 11.08 -8.62 24.18
N SER A 185 11.90 -9.50 23.59
CA SER A 185 11.63 -10.93 23.35
C SER A 185 12.26 -11.86 24.40
N LEU A 186 12.89 -11.31 25.45
CA LEU A 186 13.26 -12.05 26.66
C LEU A 186 12.06 -12.33 27.59
N ALA A 187 10.85 -11.87 27.23
CA ALA A 187 9.65 -12.59 27.54
C ALA A 187 9.39 -13.53 26.35
N SER A 188 9.72 -14.80 26.53
CA SER A 188 9.10 -15.93 25.86
C SER A 188 7.83 -15.52 25.11
N LEU A 189 7.87 -15.43 23.78
CA LEU A 189 6.65 -15.68 23.04
C LEU A 189 6.23 -17.09 23.48
N PRO A 190 5.06 -17.28 24.12
CA PRO A 190 4.42 -18.56 23.89
C PRO A 190 4.31 -18.62 22.37
N LYS A 191 4.83 -19.71 21.81
CA LYS A 191 4.45 -20.18 20.48
C LYS A 191 2.99 -19.76 20.27
N ALA A 192 2.73 -18.88 19.30
CA ALA A 192 1.39 -18.45 18.92
C ALA A 192 0.48 -19.68 19.03
N GLY A 193 -0.37 -19.67 20.05
CA GLY A 193 -0.86 -20.86 20.69
C GLY A 193 -2.08 -21.34 19.94
N ASP A 194 -1.87 -21.97 18.77
CA ASP A 194 -2.93 -22.51 17.94
C ASP A 194 -4.07 -23.05 18.83
N VAL A 195 -5.26 -22.50 18.68
CA VAL A 195 -6.44 -22.84 19.47
C VAL A 195 -6.74 -24.32 19.20
N LYS A 196 -6.39 -25.16 20.17
CA LYS A 196 -6.54 -26.61 20.06
C LYS A 196 -8.03 -26.96 20.03
N CYS A 197 -8.50 -27.47 18.90
CA CYS A 197 -9.88 -27.90 18.74
C CYS A 197 -10.05 -29.35 19.24
N ASP A 198 -9.12 -30.23 18.87
CA ASP A 198 -8.99 -31.59 19.41
C ASP A 198 -7.54 -32.08 19.36
N GLU A 199 -7.31 -33.38 19.56
CA GLU A 199 -5.97 -33.98 19.54
C GLU A 199 -5.24 -33.88 18.20
N GLU A 200 -5.99 -33.74 17.09
CA GLU A 200 -5.48 -33.81 15.71
C GLU A 200 -5.66 -32.50 14.94
N THR A 201 -6.42 -31.53 15.44
CA THR A 201 -6.80 -30.31 14.74
C THR A 201 -6.68 -29.08 15.62
N SER A 202 -6.24 -27.99 14.99
CA SER A 202 -6.09 -26.70 15.65
C SER A 202 -6.45 -25.54 14.71
N CYS A 203 -6.79 -24.42 15.31
CA CYS A 203 -7.07 -23.18 14.62
C CYS A 203 -5.98 -22.14 14.91
N PRO A 204 -5.72 -21.21 13.98
CA PRO A 204 -4.81 -20.09 14.24
C PRO A 204 -5.24 -19.28 15.47
N ASP A 205 -4.29 -18.59 16.10
CA ASP A 205 -4.58 -17.65 17.20
C ASP A 205 -5.66 -16.64 16.81
N GLY A 206 -6.57 -16.37 17.75
CA GLY A 206 -7.71 -15.46 17.54
C GLY A 206 -8.91 -16.09 16.82
N ASN A 207 -8.85 -17.38 16.50
CA ASN A 207 -9.96 -18.11 15.89
C ASN A 207 -10.67 -19.02 16.91
N THR A 208 -11.95 -19.26 16.69
CA THR A 208 -12.77 -20.15 17.52
C THR A 208 -13.04 -21.48 16.82
N CYS A 209 -12.84 -22.59 17.51
CA CYS A 209 -13.14 -23.93 17.02
C CYS A 209 -14.65 -24.17 16.97
N CYS A 210 -15.18 -24.49 15.79
CA CYS A 210 -16.58 -24.83 15.57
C CYS A 210 -16.73 -26.10 14.72
N LEU A 211 -17.72 -26.93 15.02
CA LEU A 211 -17.99 -28.13 14.24
C LEU A 211 -18.64 -27.81 12.88
N LEU A 212 -18.17 -28.50 11.85
CA LEU A 212 -18.71 -28.53 10.49
C LEU A 212 -19.80 -29.59 10.35
N THR A 213 -20.60 -29.52 9.28
CA THR A 213 -21.65 -30.50 8.97
C THR A 213 -21.10 -31.91 8.77
N SER A 214 -19.83 -32.03 8.38
CA SER A 214 -19.10 -33.29 8.23
C SER A 214 -18.71 -33.95 9.56
N GLY A 215 -18.87 -33.25 10.69
CA GLY A 215 -18.35 -33.67 12.00
C GLY A 215 -16.87 -33.33 12.23
N ALA A 216 -16.19 -32.74 11.23
CA ALA A 216 -14.84 -32.23 11.39
C ALA A 216 -14.82 -30.85 12.07
N TRP A 217 -13.66 -30.46 12.62
CA TRP A 217 -13.46 -29.12 13.15
C TRP A 217 -13.25 -28.09 12.04
N GLY A 218 -13.79 -26.91 12.28
CA GLY A 218 -13.59 -25.71 11.49
C GLY A 218 -13.19 -24.52 12.36
N CYS A 219 -12.50 -23.56 11.77
CA CYS A 219 -12.10 -22.31 12.39
C CYS A 219 -13.05 -21.20 12.00
N CYS A 220 -13.59 -20.53 13.02
CA CYS A 220 -14.22 -19.23 12.85
C CYS A 220 -13.16 -18.14 13.05
N PRO A 221 -12.97 -17.20 12.10
CA PRO A 221 -11.97 -16.13 12.20
C PRO A 221 -12.45 -14.98 13.11
N LEU A 222 -13.04 -15.34 14.24
CA LEU A 222 -13.55 -14.44 15.28
C LEU A 222 -13.17 -15.04 16.63
N GLU A 223 -12.73 -14.19 17.54
CA GLU A 223 -12.45 -14.55 18.92
C GLU A 223 -13.76 -14.77 19.67
N GLU A 224 -13.83 -15.84 20.47
CA GLU A 224 -15.02 -16.23 21.26
C GLU A 224 -16.33 -16.29 20.45
N ALA A 225 -16.25 -16.80 19.23
CA ALA A 225 -17.37 -16.83 18.30
C ALA A 225 -18.49 -17.78 18.74
N VAL A 226 -19.73 -17.40 18.46
CA VAL A 226 -20.91 -18.25 18.59
C VAL A 226 -21.03 -19.15 17.35
N CYS A 227 -20.86 -20.46 17.53
CA CYS A 227 -21.03 -21.42 16.43
C CYS A 227 -22.52 -21.58 16.09
N CYS A 228 -22.90 -21.21 14.87
CA CYS A 228 -24.30 -21.31 14.44
C CYS A 228 -24.72 -22.77 14.19
N PRO A 229 -26.02 -23.09 14.36
CA PRO A 229 -26.56 -24.45 14.25
C PRO A 229 -26.60 -24.98 12.80
N ASP A 230 -26.31 -24.12 11.83
CA ASP A 230 -26.18 -24.49 10.43
C ASP A 230 -24.87 -25.25 10.13
N HIS A 231 -23.95 -25.31 11.11
CA HIS A 231 -22.64 -25.93 11.01
C HIS A 231 -21.71 -25.36 9.93
N VAL A 232 -22.08 -24.26 9.28
CA VAL A 232 -21.27 -23.61 8.24
C VAL A 232 -20.87 -22.21 8.66
N HIS A 233 -21.70 -21.50 9.41
CA HIS A 233 -21.45 -20.11 9.80
C HIS A 233 -21.25 -19.93 11.31
N CYS A 234 -20.67 -18.80 11.68
CA CYS A 234 -20.44 -18.37 13.04
C CYS A 234 -20.70 -16.86 13.18
N CYS A 235 -21.03 -16.44 14.40
CA CYS A 235 -21.31 -15.07 14.76
C CYS A 235 -20.32 -14.56 15.82
N PRO A 236 -20.06 -13.24 15.89
CA PRO A 236 -19.25 -12.68 16.96
C PRO A 236 -19.92 -12.84 18.32
N GLN A 237 -19.10 -12.76 19.38
CA GLN A 237 -19.56 -12.81 20.76
C GLN A 237 -20.68 -11.78 21.01
N GLY A 238 -21.76 -12.21 21.68
CA GLY A 238 -22.92 -11.37 21.97
C GLY A 238 -23.99 -11.31 20.87
N TYR A 239 -23.76 -11.93 19.70
CA TYR A 239 -24.74 -12.03 18.62
C TYR A 239 -25.41 -13.41 18.58
N THR A 240 -26.69 -13.43 18.21
CA THR A 240 -27.50 -14.64 18.00
C THR A 240 -27.61 -14.94 16.52
N CYS A 241 -27.41 -16.20 16.14
CA CYS A 241 -27.53 -16.64 14.75
C CYS A 241 -29.00 -16.64 14.29
N ASP A 242 -29.30 -15.94 13.20
CA ASP A 242 -30.56 -16.00 12.48
C ASP A 242 -30.36 -16.74 11.15
N PRO A 243 -30.63 -18.07 11.09
CA PRO A 243 -30.48 -18.85 9.87
C PRO A 243 -31.54 -18.54 8.80
N VAL A 244 -32.66 -17.90 9.16
CA VAL A 244 -33.70 -17.52 8.20
C VAL A 244 -33.30 -16.22 7.48
N GLY A 245 -32.74 -15.27 8.23
CA GLY A 245 -32.21 -14.01 7.69
C GLY A 245 -30.76 -14.07 7.19
N GLY A 246 -30.06 -15.19 7.42
CA GLY A 246 -28.65 -15.38 7.05
C GLY A 246 -27.72 -14.35 7.72
N SER A 247 -27.99 -14.01 8.98
CA SER A 247 -27.35 -12.89 9.67
C SER A 247 -27.19 -13.17 11.16
N CYS A 248 -26.33 -12.40 11.81
CA CYS A 248 -26.12 -12.33 13.24
C CYS A 248 -26.94 -11.16 13.81
N LEU A 249 -27.79 -11.43 14.80
CA LEU A 249 -28.66 -10.46 15.47
C LEU A 249 -28.09 -10.08 16.84
N GLN A 250 -27.99 -8.78 17.11
CA GLN A 250 -27.63 -8.25 18.43
C GLN A 250 -28.89 -7.88 19.21
N GLU A 251 -28.88 -8.04 20.54
CA GLU A 251 -29.98 -7.65 21.44
C GLU A 251 -30.32 -6.13 21.44
N GLY A 252 -29.63 -5.32 20.63
CA GLY A 252 -29.93 -3.91 20.36
C GLY A 252 -30.42 -3.60 18.94
N GLY A 253 -30.82 -4.60 18.15
CA GLY A 253 -31.33 -4.42 16.78
C GLY A 253 -30.26 -4.32 15.68
N GLY A 254 -28.99 -4.55 16.03
CA GLY A 254 -27.90 -4.67 15.06
C GLY A 254 -28.01 -5.97 14.26
N ARG A 255 -27.93 -5.89 12.93
CA ARG A 255 -27.83 -7.04 12.04
C ARG A 255 -26.47 -7.02 11.35
N LEU A 256 -25.73 -8.11 11.42
CA LEU A 256 -24.47 -8.28 10.71
C LEU A 256 -24.53 -9.53 9.84
N PRO A 257 -23.86 -9.56 8.68
CA PRO A 257 -23.70 -10.81 7.93
C PRO A 257 -22.90 -11.81 8.80
N TRP A 258 -23.36 -13.05 8.83
CA TRP A 258 -22.63 -14.13 9.49
C TRP A 258 -21.33 -14.48 8.74
N VAL A 259 -20.38 -15.09 9.45
CA VAL A 259 -19.07 -15.42 8.90
C VAL A 259 -19.00 -16.91 8.62
N GLN A 260 -18.41 -17.31 7.50
CA GLN A 260 -18.25 -18.72 7.13
C GLN A 260 -17.02 -19.32 7.82
N LYS A 261 -17.17 -20.55 8.34
CA LYS A 261 -16.07 -21.34 8.92
C LYS A 261 -15.12 -21.84 7.83
N THR A 262 -13.84 -21.86 8.13
CA THR A 262 -12.83 -22.59 7.33
C THR A 262 -12.55 -23.95 7.96
N PRO A 263 -12.06 -24.96 7.23
CA PRO A 263 -11.62 -26.21 7.84
C PRO A 263 -10.48 -25.97 8.84
N ALA A 264 -10.49 -26.68 9.97
CA ALA A 264 -9.38 -26.62 10.92
C ALA A 264 -8.12 -27.20 10.29
N LEU A 265 -6.97 -26.63 10.66
CA LEU A 265 -5.69 -27.19 10.25
C LEU A 265 -5.55 -28.52 10.96
N THR A 266 -5.46 -29.61 10.19
CA THR A 266 -4.95 -30.87 10.74
C THR A 266 -3.56 -30.55 11.23
N ARG A 267 -3.35 -30.70 12.54
CA ARG A 267 -2.04 -30.66 13.15
C ARG A 267 -1.27 -31.78 12.47
N GLY A 268 -0.52 -31.36 11.47
CA GLY A 268 0.39 -32.25 10.81
C GLY A 268 1.19 -32.99 11.88
N LYS A 269 1.26 -34.32 11.76
CA LYS A 269 2.21 -35.08 12.56
C LYS A 269 3.61 -34.71 12.08
N ASP A 270 4.15 -33.65 12.66
CA ASP A 270 5.53 -33.25 12.42
C ASP A 270 6.41 -34.51 12.50
N VAL A 271 7.07 -34.85 11.39
CA VAL A 271 7.90 -36.04 11.30
C VAL A 271 9.07 -35.85 12.24
N GLN A 272 9.03 -36.55 13.39
CA GLN A 272 10.06 -36.49 14.42
C GLN A 272 11.37 -37.08 13.89
N CYS A 273 12.39 -36.25 13.73
CA CYS A 273 13.72 -36.66 13.30
C CYS A 273 14.61 -37.04 14.48
N ASP A 274 14.49 -36.31 15.58
CA ASP A 274 15.06 -36.64 16.90
C ASP A 274 14.28 -35.94 18.03
N LYS A 275 14.84 -35.91 19.25
CA LYS A 275 14.20 -35.30 20.43
C LYS A 275 14.05 -33.77 20.34
N GLU A 276 14.76 -33.12 19.43
CA GLU A 276 14.85 -31.65 19.35
C GLU A 276 14.42 -31.09 17.98
N ARG A 277 14.33 -31.93 16.95
CA ARG A 277 14.05 -31.58 15.56
C ARG A 277 12.90 -32.41 14.98
N SER A 278 11.90 -31.71 14.46
CA SER A 278 10.76 -32.30 13.75
C SER A 278 10.54 -31.55 12.44
N CYS A 279 10.03 -32.24 11.42
CA CYS A 279 9.75 -31.69 10.10
C CYS A 279 8.25 -31.54 9.85
N PRO A 280 7.79 -30.47 9.17
CA PRO A 280 6.38 -30.29 8.84
C PRO A 280 5.82 -31.44 7.99
N ASP A 281 4.51 -31.66 8.05
CA ASP A 281 3.87 -32.74 7.29
C ASP A 281 4.10 -32.65 5.80
N GLY A 282 4.35 -33.83 5.22
CA GLY A 282 4.79 -33.97 3.85
C GLY A 282 6.30 -34.02 3.69
N ASN A 283 7.08 -33.63 4.70
CA ASN A 283 8.53 -33.64 4.62
C ASN A 283 9.14 -34.86 5.35
N THR A 284 10.21 -35.41 4.80
CA THR A 284 11.03 -36.49 5.37
C THR A 284 12.29 -35.94 6.05
N CYS A 285 12.77 -36.68 7.07
CA CYS A 285 13.99 -36.34 7.79
C CYS A 285 15.24 -36.79 7.02
N CYS A 286 16.16 -35.88 6.76
CA CYS A 286 17.42 -36.16 6.09
C CYS A 286 18.61 -35.71 6.96
N ARG A 287 19.65 -36.54 7.08
CA ARG A 287 20.80 -36.24 7.95
C ARG A 287 21.89 -35.50 7.17
N LEU A 288 22.21 -34.29 7.60
CA LEU A 288 23.21 -33.43 6.96
C LEU A 288 24.62 -33.87 7.32
N SER A 289 25.61 -33.53 6.48
CA SER A 289 27.03 -33.80 6.71
C SER A 289 27.62 -33.09 7.94
N SER A 290 26.92 -32.09 8.46
CA SER A 290 27.18 -31.41 9.73
C SER A 290 26.68 -32.18 10.97
N GLY A 291 25.94 -33.27 10.78
CA GLY A 291 25.36 -34.07 11.87
C GLY A 291 23.97 -33.63 12.33
N THR A 292 23.44 -32.52 11.82
CA THR A 292 22.09 -32.01 12.12
C THR A 292 21.02 -32.59 11.17
N TRP A 293 19.76 -32.54 11.58
CA TRP A 293 18.62 -33.01 10.79
C TRP A 293 18.04 -31.91 9.88
N GLY A 294 17.90 -32.19 8.60
CA GLY A 294 17.18 -31.37 7.63
C GLY A 294 15.79 -31.94 7.33
N CYS A 295 14.91 -31.08 6.82
CA CYS A 295 13.60 -31.47 6.30
C CYS A 295 13.65 -31.43 4.78
N CYS A 296 13.29 -32.56 4.16
CA CYS A 296 13.31 -32.76 2.73
C CYS A 296 11.86 -33.01 2.25
N PRO A 297 11.31 -32.23 1.30
CA PRO A 297 9.97 -32.47 0.74
C PRO A 297 9.89 -33.77 -0.07
#